data_AF-A0A353Y3X9-F1
#
_entry.id   AF-A0A353Y3X9-F1
#
_cell.length_a   1.000
_cell.length_b   1.000
_cell.length_c   1.000
_cell.angle_alpha   90.00
_cell.angle_beta   90.00
_cell.angle_gamma   90.00
#
_symmetry.space_group_name_H-M   'P 1'
#
loop_
_entity.id
_entity.type
_entity.pdbx_description
1 polymer ?
#
loop_
_entity_poly.entity_id
_entity_poly.type
_entity_poly.pdbx_seq_one_letter_code
_entity_poly.pdbx_strand_id
1 'polypeptide(L)'
;VYVPDASRSVSVAQGLLSEQAANYIAELNADYEKVRQQHANKKQTPLWSLDKVRANKTPIDWTGHAPVRPKFIGRRVFRNFDLAELAKYIDWGPFFQTWDLAGPFPAILKDEIVGTEAQRVFSDGKRMLQRLIE
;
A
#
# COMPACT_ATOMS: atom_id res chain seq x y z
N VAL A 1 -14.23 16.93 -0.58
CA VAL A 1 -14.37 15.89 -1.61
C VAL A 1 -13.20 14.93 -1.47
N TYR A 2 -13.43 13.67 -1.14
CA TYR A 2 -12.40 12.63 -1.18
C TYR A 2 -12.12 12.22 -2.62
N VAL A 3 -10.84 12.18 -3.01
CA VAL A 3 -10.40 11.74 -4.34
C VAL A 3 -9.30 10.69 -4.14
N PRO A 4 -9.47 9.46 -4.67
CA PRO A 4 -8.59 8.34 -4.32
C PRO A 4 -7.25 8.35 -5.07
N ASP A 5 -7.15 9.05 -6.20
CA ASP A 5 -5.95 9.09 -7.04
C ASP A 5 -5.87 10.39 -7.87
N ALA A 6 -4.71 10.64 -8.47
CA ALA A 6 -4.45 11.84 -9.26
C ALA A 6 -5.27 11.89 -10.56
N SER A 7 -5.52 10.74 -11.20
CA SER A 7 -6.26 10.66 -12.47
C SER A 7 -7.70 11.19 -12.34
N ARG A 8 -8.31 10.99 -11.18
CA ARG A 8 -9.68 11.45 -10.87
C ARG A 8 -9.76 12.89 -10.37
N SER A 9 -8.62 13.47 -9.96
CA SER A 9 -8.58 14.82 -9.39
C SER A 9 -8.97 15.89 -10.40
N VAL A 10 -8.66 15.68 -11.68
CA VAL A 10 -8.99 16.62 -12.77
C VAL A 10 -10.50 16.72 -12.97
N SER A 11 -11.20 15.60 -13.11
CA SER A 11 -12.67 15.60 -13.29
C SER A 11 -13.39 16.19 -12.08
N VAL A 12 -12.90 15.92 -10.86
CA VAL A 12 -13.45 16.51 -9.63
C VAL A 12 -13.27 18.03 -9.63
N ALA A 13 -12.07 18.53 -9.95
CA ALA A 13 -11.81 19.95 -10.02
C ALA A 13 -12.69 20.64 -11.09
N GLN A 14 -12.84 20.02 -12.25
CA GLN A 14 -13.73 20.51 -13.32
C GLN A 14 -15.19 20.57 -12.87
N GLY A 15 -15.69 19.54 -12.19
CA GLY A 15 -17.05 19.50 -11.66
C GLY A 15 -17.33 20.57 -10.61
N LEU A 16 -16.32 20.93 -9.80
CA LEU A 16 -16.43 21.97 -8.78
C LEU A 16 -16.33 23.39 -9.32
N LEU A 17 -15.67 23.57 -10.47
CA LEU A 17 -15.47 24.88 -11.11
C LEU A 17 -16.49 25.17 -12.23
N SER A 18 -17.35 24.21 -12.57
CA SER A 18 -18.34 24.37 -13.64
C SER A 18 -19.57 25.16 -13.18
N GLU A 19 -20.40 25.56 -14.14
CA GLU A 19 -21.71 26.17 -13.87
C GLU A 19 -22.67 25.20 -13.16
N GLN A 20 -22.40 23.88 -13.20
CA GLN A 20 -23.18 22.83 -12.56
C GLN A 20 -22.65 22.44 -11.18
N ALA A 21 -21.70 23.19 -10.60
CA ALA A 21 -21.08 22.87 -9.31
C ALA A 21 -22.09 22.62 -8.18
N ALA A 22 -23.20 23.37 -8.14
CA ALA A 22 -24.25 23.17 -7.14
C ALA A 22 -24.89 21.77 -7.22
N ASN A 23 -25.15 21.28 -8.44
CA ASN A 23 -25.71 19.94 -8.65
C ASN A 23 -24.69 18.87 -8.27
N TYR A 24 -23.42 19.04 -8.67
CA TYR A 24 -22.33 18.12 -8.32
C TYR A 24 -22.15 17.99 -6.80
N ILE A 25 -22.19 19.11 -6.07
CA ILE A 25 -22.10 19.12 -4.61
C ILE A 25 -23.32 18.43 -3.97
N ALA A 26 -24.52 18.65 -4.51
CA ALA A 26 -25.73 18.00 -4.03
C ALA A 26 -25.67 16.47 -4.18
N GLU A 27 -25.25 15.99 -5.35
CA GLU A 27 -25.02 14.56 -5.61
C GLU A 27 -23.98 13.96 -4.67
N LEU A 28 -22.83 14.65 -4.51
CA LEU A 28 -21.78 14.20 -3.60
C LEU A 28 -22.25 14.09 -2.14
N ASN A 29 -23.03 15.06 -1.67
CA ASN A 29 -23.58 15.03 -0.31
C ASN A 29 -24.59 13.89 -0.14
N ALA A 30 -25.42 13.62 -1.15
CA ALA A 30 -26.33 12.48 -1.15
C ALA A 30 -25.57 11.15 -1.10
N ASP A 31 -24.48 11.02 -1.85
CA ASP A 31 -23.61 9.84 -1.82
C ASP A 31 -22.94 9.66 -0.44
N TYR A 32 -22.45 10.74 0.16
CA TYR A 32 -21.87 10.70 1.50
C TYR A 32 -22.88 10.29 2.56
N GLU A 33 -24.11 10.78 2.48
CA GLU A 33 -25.16 10.37 3.40
C GLU A 33 -25.53 8.89 3.21
N LYS A 34 -25.63 8.42 1.96
CA LYS A 34 -25.83 7.00 1.67
C LYS A 34 -24.73 6.12 2.26
N VAL A 35 -23.46 6.49 2.10
CA VAL A 35 -22.32 5.74 2.68
C VAL A 35 -22.38 5.76 4.20
N ARG A 36 -22.71 6.91 4.82
CA ARG A 36 -22.89 7.03 6.28
C ARG A 36 -23.94 6.04 6.79
N GLN A 37 -25.11 6.01 6.15
CA GLN A 37 -26.20 5.10 6.52
C GLN A 37 -25.82 3.63 6.31
N GLN A 38 -25.17 3.30 5.19
CA GLN A 38 -24.66 1.94 4.94
C GLN A 38 -23.67 1.48 6.01
N HIS A 39 -22.75 2.35 6.43
CA HIS A 39 -21.78 2.06 7.49
C HIS A 39 -22.45 1.91 8.86
N ALA A 40 -23.39 2.80 9.21
CA ALA A 40 -24.14 2.72 10.47
C ALA A 40 -24.96 1.42 10.56
N ASN A 41 -25.50 0.95 9.43
CA ASN A 41 -26.31 -0.26 9.36
C ASN A 41 -25.49 -1.56 9.24
N LYS A 42 -24.15 -1.49 9.23
CA LYS A 42 -23.33 -2.71 9.22
C LYS A 42 -23.59 -3.51 10.50
N LYS A 43 -23.86 -4.80 10.32
CA LYS A 43 -24.01 -5.75 11.43
C LYS A 43 -22.72 -5.72 12.25
N GLN A 44 -22.84 -5.35 13.52
CA GLN A 44 -21.73 -5.35 14.45
C GLN A 44 -21.26 -6.79 14.67
N THR A 45 -19.96 -7.03 14.51
CA THR A 45 -19.35 -8.31 14.89
C THR A 45 -19.39 -8.42 16.41
N PRO A 46 -19.99 -9.48 16.99
CA PRO A 46 -19.98 -9.67 18.42
C PRO A 46 -18.55 -9.70 18.96
N LEU A 47 -18.21 -8.75 19.82
CA LEU A 47 -16.91 -8.70 20.46
C LEU A 47 -16.91 -9.57 21.71
N TRP A 48 -15.82 -10.29 21.94
CA TRP A 48 -15.60 -10.99 23.20
C TRP A 48 -15.06 -10.01 24.25
N SER A 49 -15.37 -10.26 25.52
CA SER A 49 -14.71 -9.56 26.62
C SER A 49 -13.21 -9.85 26.61
N LEU A 50 -12.44 -8.94 27.18
CA LEU A 50 -10.99 -9.11 27.29
C LEU A 50 -10.60 -10.42 27.97
N ASP A 51 -11.34 -10.81 29.02
CA ASP A 51 -11.09 -12.06 29.76
C ASP A 51 -11.34 -13.29 28.89
N LYS A 52 -12.41 -13.28 28.09
CA LYS A 52 -12.73 -14.37 27.17
C LYS A 52 -11.66 -14.51 26.08
N VAL A 53 -11.17 -13.41 25.52
CA VAL A 53 -10.09 -13.43 24.52
C VAL A 53 -8.79 -13.97 25.13
N ARG A 54 -8.42 -13.53 26.35
CA ARG A 54 -7.23 -14.02 27.06
C ARG A 54 -7.31 -15.52 27.39
N ALA A 55 -8.50 -16.00 27.76
CA ALA A 55 -8.76 -17.42 27.98
C ALA A 55 -8.63 -18.23 26.68
N ASN A 56 -9.04 -17.67 25.53
CA ASN A 56 -8.91 -18.27 24.21
C ASN A 56 -7.56 -17.96 23.52
N LYS A 57 -6.47 -17.79 24.28
CA LYS A 57 -5.14 -17.69 23.70
C LYS A 57 -4.79 -18.96 22.93
N THR A 58 -3.95 -18.84 21.89
CA THR A 58 -3.42 -20.00 21.17
C THR A 58 -2.73 -20.95 22.18
N PRO A 59 -3.12 -22.24 22.25
CA PRO A 59 -2.48 -23.20 23.13
C PRO A 59 -1.11 -23.57 22.56
N ILE A 60 -0.09 -22.81 22.93
CA ILE A 60 1.30 -23.11 22.57
C ILE A 60 1.86 -24.04 23.65
N ASP A 61 2.26 -25.24 23.24
CA ASP A 61 3.04 -26.13 24.08
C ASP A 61 4.50 -25.68 24.08
N TRP A 62 4.98 -25.26 25.25
CA TRP A 62 6.38 -24.88 25.45
C TRP A 62 7.24 -26.04 25.95
N THR A 63 6.63 -27.18 26.28
CA THR A 63 7.37 -28.36 26.72
C THR A 63 8.16 -28.92 25.53
N GLY A 64 9.48 -29.04 25.70
CA GLY A 64 10.38 -29.52 24.65
C GLY A 64 10.82 -28.48 23.60
N HIS A 65 10.27 -27.26 23.60
CA HIS A 65 10.74 -26.18 22.73
C HIS A 65 11.47 -25.10 23.53
N ALA A 66 12.80 -25.16 23.55
CA ALA A 66 13.63 -24.07 24.04
C ALA A 66 13.74 -22.97 22.97
N PRO A 67 13.36 -21.72 23.27
CA PRO A 67 13.55 -20.60 22.34
C PRO A 67 15.01 -20.49 21.91
N VAL A 68 15.23 -20.30 20.60
CA VAL A 68 16.59 -20.15 20.07
C VAL A 68 17.15 -18.81 20.54
N ARG A 69 18.23 -18.86 21.33
CA ARG A 69 18.92 -17.64 21.75
C ARG A 69 19.43 -16.88 20.52
N PRO A 70 19.13 -15.58 20.38
CA PRO A 70 19.68 -14.78 19.29
C PRO A 70 21.21 -14.79 19.29
N LYS A 71 21.83 -14.80 18.10
CA LYS A 71 23.29 -14.73 17.96
C LYS A 71 23.90 -13.44 18.53
N PHE A 72 23.10 -12.40 18.67
CA PHE A 72 23.52 -11.10 19.19
C PHE A 72 22.36 -10.46 19.99
N ILE A 73 22.69 -9.83 21.12
CA ILE A 73 21.75 -9.09 21.96
C ILE A 73 22.31 -7.69 22.16
N GLY A 74 21.49 -6.66 21.98
CA GLY A 74 21.87 -5.25 22.08
C GLY A 74 21.74 -4.52 20.75
N ARG A 75 22.21 -3.27 20.72
CA ARG A 75 22.11 -2.39 19.54
C ARG A 75 23.28 -2.62 18.58
N ARG A 76 22.98 -2.95 17.32
CA ARG A 76 23.96 -3.00 16.23
C ARG A 76 23.65 -1.89 15.23
N VAL A 77 24.61 -1.00 15.00
CA VAL A 77 24.48 0.08 14.02
C VAL A 77 25.14 -0.36 12.72
N PHE A 78 24.40 -0.29 11.61
CA PHE A 78 24.95 -0.41 10.26
C PHE A 78 25.23 0.99 9.74
N ARG A 79 26.51 1.37 9.64
CA ARG A 79 26.93 2.66 9.07
C ARG A 79 27.49 2.40 7.69
N ASN A 80 27.18 3.29 6.74
CA ASN A 80 27.70 3.24 5.36
C ASN A 80 27.52 1.84 4.74
N PHE A 81 26.33 1.27 4.91
CA PHE A 81 26.01 -0.03 4.33
C PHE A 81 26.01 0.07 2.80
N ASP A 82 26.52 -0.95 2.13
CA ASP A 82 26.67 -0.94 0.68
C ASP A 82 25.31 -0.87 -0.02
N LEU A 83 25.08 0.21 -0.78
CA LEU A 83 23.86 0.39 -1.55
C LEU A 83 23.74 -0.65 -2.67
N ALA A 84 24.86 -1.14 -3.22
CA ALA A 84 24.85 -2.20 -4.22
C ALA A 84 24.36 -3.54 -3.63
N GLU A 85 24.59 -3.78 -2.33
CA GLU A 85 24.02 -4.92 -1.63
C GLU A 85 22.51 -4.75 -1.44
N LEU A 86 22.06 -3.58 -0.97
CA LEU A 86 20.62 -3.30 -0.79
C LEU A 86 19.83 -3.37 -2.09
N ALA A 87 20.41 -2.92 -3.21
CA ALA A 87 19.77 -2.91 -4.51
C ALA A 87 19.28 -4.31 -4.96
N LYS A 88 19.94 -5.38 -4.50
CA LYS A 88 19.57 -6.77 -4.81
C LYS A 88 18.27 -7.22 -4.12
N TYR A 89 17.85 -6.51 -3.09
CA TYR A 89 16.68 -6.82 -2.26
C TYR A 89 15.51 -5.86 -2.50
N ILE A 90 15.58 -5.00 -3.53
CA ILE A 90 14.48 -4.13 -3.89
C ILE A 90 13.31 -4.98 -4.42
N ASP A 91 12.16 -4.85 -3.77
CA ASP A 91 10.88 -5.21 -4.37
C ASP A 91 10.43 -4.07 -5.29
N TRP A 92 10.38 -4.36 -6.59
CA TRP A 92 9.99 -3.39 -7.61
C TRP A 92 8.47 -3.27 -7.77
N GLY A 93 7.68 -4.14 -7.12
CA GLY A 93 6.20 -4.07 -7.16
C GLY A 93 5.66 -2.69 -6.73
N PRO A 94 6.00 -2.19 -5.52
CA PRO A 94 5.60 -0.86 -5.07
C PRO A 94 6.13 0.29 -5.93
N PHE A 95 7.28 0.11 -6.58
CA PHE A 95 7.81 1.09 -7.54
C PHE A 95 6.85 1.28 -8.72
N PHE A 96 6.36 0.21 -9.34
CA PHE A 96 5.37 0.31 -10.43
C PHE A 96 4.03 0.86 -9.96
N GLN A 97 3.57 0.48 -8.76
CA GLN A 97 2.35 1.04 -8.18
C GLN A 97 2.43 2.56 -7.99
N THR A 98 3.60 3.07 -7.62
CA THR A 98 3.84 4.52 -7.48
C THR A 98 3.71 5.24 -8.82
N TRP A 99 4.01 4.55 -9.92
CA TRP A 99 3.84 5.04 -11.29
C TRP A 99 2.46 4.74 -11.89
N ASP A 100 1.51 4.27 -11.08
CA ASP A 100 0.15 3.86 -11.49
C ASP A 100 0.15 2.76 -12.57
N LEU A 101 1.19 1.91 -12.56
CA LEU A 101 1.32 0.74 -13.44
C LEU A 101 0.91 -0.52 -12.68
N ALA A 102 -0.26 -1.05 -13.02
CA ALA A 102 -0.83 -2.21 -12.35
C ALA A 102 -0.23 -3.53 -12.89
N GLY A 103 0.24 -4.38 -11.97
CA GLY A 103 0.72 -5.72 -12.29
C GLY A 103 1.86 -6.15 -11.37
N PRO A 104 2.02 -7.45 -11.11
CA PRO A 104 3.13 -7.94 -10.28
C PRO A 104 4.45 -7.91 -11.06
N PHE A 105 5.53 -7.48 -10.41
CA PHE A 105 6.88 -7.65 -10.95
C PHE A 105 7.36 -9.11 -10.79
N PRO A 106 8.03 -9.72 -11.78
CA PRO A 106 8.46 -9.16 -13.06
C PRO A 106 7.46 -9.32 -14.21
N ALA A 107 6.28 -9.91 -13.98
CA ALA A 107 5.30 -10.20 -15.03
C ALA A 107 4.80 -8.94 -15.76
N ILE A 108 4.64 -7.82 -15.04
CA ILE A 108 4.23 -6.52 -15.59
C ILE A 108 5.10 -6.05 -16.77
N LEU A 109 6.37 -6.47 -16.84
CA LEU A 109 7.27 -6.10 -17.93
C LEU A 109 6.88 -6.72 -19.28
N LYS A 110 6.02 -7.75 -19.28
CA LYS A 110 5.53 -8.42 -20.49
C LYS A 110 4.04 -8.21 -20.70
N ASP A 111 3.42 -7.33 -19.93
CA ASP A 111 2.02 -7.02 -20.06
C ASP A 111 1.72 -6.38 -21.42
N GLU A 112 0.62 -6.77 -22.05
CA GLU A 112 0.26 -6.33 -23.41
C GLU A 112 -0.14 -4.85 -23.47
N ILE A 113 -0.62 -4.30 -22.36
CA ILE A 113 -1.14 -2.93 -22.28
C ILE A 113 -0.06 -2.01 -21.72
N VAL A 114 0.52 -2.35 -20.57
CA VAL A 114 1.43 -1.46 -19.84
C VAL A 114 2.90 -1.88 -19.90
N GLY A 115 3.22 -3.03 -20.49
CA GLY A 115 4.57 -3.60 -20.46
C GLY A 115 5.64 -2.71 -21.06
N THR A 116 5.33 -2.00 -22.15
CA THR A 116 6.25 -1.05 -22.79
C THR A 116 6.64 0.08 -21.83
N GLU A 117 5.67 0.73 -21.19
CA GLU A 117 5.95 1.80 -20.23
C GLU A 117 6.58 1.27 -18.94
N ALA A 118 6.19 0.08 -18.48
CA ALA A 118 6.82 -0.57 -17.34
C ALA A 118 8.31 -0.85 -17.61
N GLN A 119 8.67 -1.35 -18.79
CA GLN A 119 10.08 -1.55 -19.16
C GLN A 119 10.85 -0.22 -19.20
N ARG A 120 10.24 0.84 -19.73
CA ARG A 120 10.86 2.16 -19.82
C ARG A 120 11.14 2.75 -18.44
N VAL A 121 10.12 2.84 -17.58
CA VAL A 121 10.24 3.39 -16.22
C VAL A 121 11.19 2.55 -15.37
N PHE A 122 11.19 1.22 -15.54
CA PHE A 122 12.14 0.34 -14.89
C PHE A 122 13.60 0.58 -15.33
N SER A 123 13.81 0.78 -16.63
CA SER A 123 15.14 1.10 -17.18
C SER A 123 15.66 2.42 -16.63
N ASP A 124 14.83 3.46 -16.62
CA ASP A 124 15.19 4.78 -16.10
C ASP A 124 15.44 4.74 -14.59
N GLY A 125 14.59 4.02 -13.84
CA GLY A 125 14.76 3.79 -12.40
C GLY A 125 16.06 3.06 -12.07
N LYS A 126 16.40 1.99 -12.80
CA LYS A 126 17.68 1.29 -12.63
C LYS A 126 18.88 2.16 -12.99
N ARG A 127 18.80 2.98 -14.04
CA ARG A 127 19.88 3.90 -14.41
C ARG A 127 20.12 4.96 -13.33
N MET A 128 19.04 5.50 -12.76
CA MET A 128 19.15 6.45 -11.65
C MET A 128 19.73 5.78 -10.41
N LEU A 129 19.27 4.59 -10.05
CA LEU A 129 19.81 3.82 -8.93
C LEU A 129 21.31 3.55 -9.11
N GLN A 130 21.75 3.15 -10.31
CA GLN A 130 23.16 2.93 -10.60
C GLN A 130 24.00 4.19 -10.34
N ARG A 131 23.53 5.35 -10.81
CA ARG A 131 24.19 6.65 -10.58
C ARG A 131 24.25 7.09 -9.11
N LEU A 132 23.38 6.54 -8.25
CA LEU A 132 23.39 6.80 -6.82
C LEU A 132 24.33 5.86 -6.05
N ILE A 133 24.66 4.71 -6.65
CA ILE A 133 25.56 3.70 -6.08
C ILE A 133 27.02 4.02 -6.46
N GLU A 134 27.25 4.51 -7.67
CA GLU A 134 28.54 5.02 -8.17
C GLU A 134 28.94 6.36 -7.52
#